data_AF-A0A6J4HEP5-F1
#
_entry.id   AF-A0A6J4HEP5-F1
#
_cell.length_a   1.000
_cell.length_b   1.000
_cell.length_c   1.000
_cell.angle_alpha   90.00
_cell.angle_beta   90.00
_cell.angle_gamma   90.00
#
_symmetry.space_group_name_H-M   'P 1'
#
loop_
_entity.id
_entity.type
_entity.pdbx_description
1 polymer ?
#
loop_
_entity_poly.entity_id
_entity_poly.type
_entity_poly.pdbx_seq_one_letter_code
_entity_poly.pdbx_strand_id
1 'polypeptide(L)' 'MFEPHLLRWGLVPDGDPITTSAARLLPVVRSGEPAMLKLAFEEHERSGGVVMEWWDGEGAARVLARDGDALLLERATG' A
#
# COMPACT_ATOMS: atom_id res chain seq x y z
N MET A 1 -1.95 -2.27 14.08
CA MET A 1 -2.76 -1.98 12.87
C MET A 1 -2.05 -2.43 11.60
N PHE A 2 -0.79 -2.05 11.35
CA PHE A 2 -0.02 -2.55 10.21
C PHE A 2 0.50 -3.99 10.42
N GLU A 3 0.71 -4.43 11.67
CA GLU A 3 1.38 -5.71 11.98
C GLU A 3 0.83 -6.94 11.23
N PRO A 4 -0.50 -7.13 11.10
CA PRO A 4 -1.04 -8.28 10.39
C PRO A 4 -0.58 -8.35 8.92
N HIS A 5 -0.54 -7.20 8.25
CA HIS A 5 -0.14 -7.13 6.84
C HIS A 5 1.39 -7.15 6.68
N LEU A 6 2.12 -6.57 7.64
CA LEU A 6 3.58 -6.65 7.67
C LEU A 6 4.05 -8.11 7.77
N LEU A 7 3.47 -8.87 8.70
CA LEU A 7 3.77 -10.29 8.87
C LEU A 7 3.34 -11.11 7.65
N ARG A 8 2.13 -10.87 7.15
CA ARG A 8 1.58 -11.61 6.00
C ARG A 8 2.42 -11.45 4.73
N TRP A 9 2.92 -10.25 4.47
CA TRP A 9 3.64 -9.94 3.24
C TRP A 9 5.16 -9.90 3.41
N GLY A 10 5.66 -10.21 4.62
CA GLY A 10 7.10 -10.21 4.92
C GLY A 10 7.72 -8.82 4.75
N LEU A 11 7.04 -7.79 5.22
CA LEU A 11 7.42 -6.38 5.05
C LEU A 11 8.20 -5.88 6.25
N VAL A 12 9.23 -5.08 5.97
CA VAL A 12 10.01 -4.37 6.98
C VAL A 12 9.68 -2.87 6.87
N PRO A 13 9.24 -2.20 7.94
CA PRO A 13 9.04 -0.75 7.92
C PRO A 13 10.32 0.00 7.53
N ASP A 14 10.17 0.98 6.64
CA ASP A 14 11.25 1.77 6.04
C ASP A 14 11.00 3.28 6.21
N GLY A 15 10.64 3.67 7.43
CA GLY A 15 10.37 5.05 7.81
C GLY A 15 9.11 5.20 8.65
N ASP A 16 8.72 6.45 8.87
CA ASP A 16 7.58 6.78 9.72
C ASP A 16 6.25 6.62 8.97
N PRO A 17 5.18 6.21 9.68
CA PRO A 17 3.83 6.21 9.11
C PRO A 17 3.38 7.62 8.70
N ILE A 18 2.76 7.72 7.54
CA ILE A 18 2.15 8.95 7.03
C ILE A 18 0.63 8.78 7.14
N THR A 19 -0.04 9.68 7.86
CA THR A 19 -1.50 9.66 7.97
C THR A 19 -2.10 10.77 7.12
N THR A 20 -3.03 10.42 6.25
CA THR A 20 -3.84 11.38 5.48
C THR A 20 -5.27 11.38 6.01
N SER A 21 -6.12 12.24 5.47
CA SER A 21 -7.55 12.25 5.77
C SER A 21 -8.29 10.96 5.37
N ALA A 22 -7.71 10.15 4.47
CA ALA A 22 -8.39 9.01 3.87
C ALA A 22 -7.71 7.65 4.10
N ALA A 23 -6.42 7.65 4.45
CA ALA A 23 -5.67 6.41 4.67
C ALA A 23 -4.48 6.61 5.61
N ARG A 24 -3.90 5.50 6.06
CA ARG A 24 -2.52 5.47 6.57
C ARG A 24 -1.61 4.80 5.57
N LEU A 25 -0.46 5.40 5.37
CA LEU A 25 0.61 4.92 4.51
C LEU A 25 1.81 4.57 5.40
N LEU A 26 2.49 3.49 5.07
CA LEU A 26 3.73 3.10 5.70
C LEU A 26 4.74 2.72 4.62
N PRO A 27 5.86 3.45 4.50
CA PRO A 27 6.98 3.01 3.68
C PRO A 27 7.48 1.67 4.20
N VAL A 28 7.68 0.71 3.31
CA VAL A 28 8.13 -0.64 3.66
C VAL A 28 9.11 -1.16 2.62
N VAL A 29 9.92 -2.14 2.99
CA VAL A 29 10.73 -2.94 2.08
C VAL A 29 10.14 -4.34 2.01
N ARG A 30 9.96 -4.85 0.78
CA ARG A 30 9.54 -6.22 0.50
C ARG A 30 10.64 -6.94 -0.27
N SER A 31 11.27 -7.93 0.35
CA SER A 31 12.33 -8.74 -0.29
C SER A 31 13.45 -7.89 -0.92
N GLY A 32 13.80 -6.75 -0.32
CA GLY A 32 14.82 -5.83 -0.81
C GLY A 32 14.31 -4.68 -1.67
N GLU A 33 13.06 -4.72 -2.13
CA GLU A 33 12.47 -3.68 -2.99
C GLU A 33 11.61 -2.69 -2.17
N PRO A 34 11.76 -1.37 -2.37
CA PRO A 34 10.91 -0.36 -1.73
C PRO A 34 9.45 -0.45 -2.18
N ALA A 35 8.53 -0.40 -1.23
CA ALA A 35 7.09 -0.44 -1.45
C ALA A 35 6.37 0.49 -0.47
N MET A 36 5.05 0.61 -0.65
CA MET A 36 4.18 1.42 0.20
C MET A 36 2.98 0.60 0.66
N LEU A 37 2.83 0.42 1.97
CA LEU A 37 1.65 -0.21 2.56
C LEU A 37 0.58 0.86 2.81
N LYS A 38 -0.56 0.77 2.14
CA LYS A 38 -1.72 1.66 2.31
C LYS A 38 -2.86 0.92 3.01
N LEU A 39 -3.37 1.49 4.10
CA LEU A 39 -4.59 1.05 4.80
C LEU A 39 -5.66 2.14 4.67
N ALA A 40 -6.76 1.86 3.98
CA ALA A 40 -7.85 2.82 3.78
C ALA A 40 -8.79 2.86 5.00
N PHE A 41 -9.29 4.05 5.36
CA PHE A 41 -10.21 4.21 6.49
C PHE A 41 -11.67 3.90 6.17
N GLU A 42 -12.11 4.08 4.92
CA GLU A 42 -13.50 3.93 4.51
C GLU A 42 -13.68 3.04 3.28
N GLU A 43 -14.85 2.38 3.20
CA GLU A 43 -15.29 1.51 2.12
C GLU A 43 -15.31 2.22 0.75
N HIS A 44 -15.52 3.54 0.72
CA HIS A 44 -15.55 4.31 -0.53
C HIS A 44 -14.20 4.36 -1.26
N GLU A 45 -13.08 4.15 -0.57
CA GLU A 45 -11.75 4.05 -1.20
C GLU A 45 -11.44 2.65 -1.76
N ARG A 46 -12.26 1.62 -1.49
CA ARG A 46 -12.09 0.29 -2.10
C ARG A 46 -12.17 0.36 -3.63
N SER A 47 -13.00 1.27 -4.14
CA SER A 47 -13.12 1.56 -5.57
C SER A 47 -11.82 2.13 -6.13
N GLY A 48 -11.11 2.98 -5.38
CA GLY A 48 -9.82 3.54 -5.79
C GLY A 48 -8.72 2.48 -5.91
N GLY A 49 -8.68 1.52 -4.97
CA GLY A 49 -7.79 0.36 -5.06
C GLY A 49 -8.08 -0.55 -6.26
N VAL A 50 -9.36 -0.78 -6.55
CA VAL A 50 -9.80 -1.53 -7.75
C VAL A 50 -9.42 -0.81 -9.03
N VAL A 51 -9.52 0.53 -9.06
CA VAL A 51 -9.06 1.33 -10.20
C VAL A 51 -7.54 1.23 -10.34
N MET A 52 -6.75 1.34 -9.27
CA MET A 52 -5.28 1.19 -9.39
C MET A 52 -4.86 -0.21 -9.88
N GLU A 53 -5.58 -1.26 -9.47
CA GLU A 53 -5.37 -2.63 -9.96
C GLU A 53 -5.70 -2.77 -11.46
N TRP A 54 -6.72 -2.05 -11.95
CA TRP A 54 -7.09 -2.02 -13.37
C TRP A 54 -6.07 -1.31 -14.27
N TRP A 55 -5.31 -0.35 -13.74
CA TRP A 55 -4.37 0.44 -14.52
C TRP A 55 -2.96 -0.16 -14.57
N ASP A 56 -2.64 -1.22 -13.80
CA ASP A 56 -1.34 -1.94 -13.78
C ASP A 56 -0.08 -1.04 -13.90
N GLY A 57 -0.08 0.14 -13.27
CA GLY A 57 1.08 1.03 -13.34
C GLY A 57 1.02 2.13 -14.42
N GLU A 58 0.02 2.14 -15.31
CA GLU A 58 -0.16 3.19 -16.32
C GLU A 58 -0.67 4.48 -15.65
N GLY A 59 0.25 5.35 -15.22
CA GLY A 59 -0.10 6.64 -14.61
C GLY A 59 -0.59 6.58 -13.15
N ALA A 60 -0.59 5.40 -12.53
CA ALA A 60 -0.87 5.17 -11.11
C ALA A 60 0.14 4.15 -10.54
N ALA A 61 0.37 4.12 -9.22
CA ALA A 61 1.27 3.13 -8.63
C ALA A 61 0.73 1.70 -8.79
N ARG A 62 1.58 0.78 -9.23
CA ARG A 62 1.26 -0.64 -9.37
C ARG A 62 0.90 -1.28 -8.02
N VAL A 63 -0.15 -2.10 -8.02
CA VAL A 63 -0.56 -2.90 -6.85
C VAL A 63 0.23 -4.21 -6.82
N LEU A 64 1.03 -4.40 -5.78
CA LEU A 64 1.87 -5.59 -5.56
C LEU A 64 1.15 -6.69 -4.76
N ALA A 65 0.21 -6.31 -3.89
CA ALA A 65 -0.64 -7.22 -3.12
C ALA A 65 -1.87 -6.49 -2.55
N ARG A 66 -2.92 -7.24 -2.23
CA ARG A 66 -4.16 -6.73 -1.64
C ARG A 66 -4.72 -7.69 -0.59
N ASP A 67 -5.24 -7.12 0.50
CA ASP A 67 -5.91 -7.85 1.57
C ASP A 67 -6.98 -6.96 2.23
N GLY A 68 -8.26 -7.16 1.89
CA GLY A 68 -9.35 -6.35 2.43
C GLY A 68 -9.21 -4.86 2.06
N ASP A 69 -8.96 -4.04 3.07
CA ASP A 69 -8.70 -2.60 3.02
C ASP A 69 -7.20 -2.23 2.91
N ALA A 70 -6.32 -3.23 2.92
CA ALA A 70 -4.88 -3.07 2.74
C ALA A 70 -4.45 -3.25 1.27
N LEU A 71 -3.61 -2.35 0.79
CA LEU A 71 -2.92 -2.42 -0.48
C LEU A 71 -1.42 -2.30 -0.25
N LEU A 72 -0.65 -3.16 -0.91
CA LEU A 72 0.78 -2.96 -1.09
C LEU A 72 0.99 -2.38 -2.49
N LEU A 73 1.63 -1.24 -2.55
CA LEU A 73 1.90 -0.51 -3.79
C LEU A 73 3.40 -0.47 -4.05
N GLU A 74 3.80 -0.36 -5.31
CA GLU A 74 5.16 0.05 -5.62
C GLU A 74 5.43 1.45 -5.07
N ARG A 75 6.67 1.71 -4.65
CA ARG A 75 7.07 3.04 -4.19
C ARG A 75 7.67 3.82 -5.35
N ALA A 76 7.14 5.01 -5.62
CA ALA A 76 7.80 5.94 -6.53
C ALA A 76 9.14 6.38 -5.94
N THR A 77 10.24 6.12 -6.65
CA THR A 77 11.62 6.50 -6.27
C THR A 77 12.17 7.64 -7.15
N GLY A 78 11.26 8.44 -7.74
CA GLY A 78 11.62 9.55 -8.64
C GLY A 78 12.49 10.61 -7.99
#